data_AF-A0A1E4LPD2-F1
#
_entry.id   AF-A0A1E4LPD2-F1
#
_cell.length_a   1.000
_cell.length_b   1.000
_cell.length_c   1.000
_cell.angle_alpha   90.00
_cell.angle_beta   90.00
_cell.angle_gamma   90.00
#
_symmetry.space_group_name_H-M   'P 1'
#
loop_
_entity.id
_entity.type
_entity.pdbx_description
1 polymer ?
#
loop_
_entity_poly.entity_id
_entity_poly.type
_entity_poly.pdbx_seq_one_letter_code
_entity_poly.pdbx_strand_id
1 'polypeptide(L)' 'MGALRTIFGELLGLFVDDGSLAVALLVWCAAVGATMKLAPGLPAAGSGVALLFGSVAILLVNVDRTAKLRMAKQ' A
#
# COMPACT_ATOMS: atom_id res chain seq x y z
N MET A 1 22.30 -4.90 -25.08
CA MET A 1 21.65 -4.00 -24.09
C MET A 1 21.67 -4.72 -22.77
N GLY A 2 22.58 -4.35 -21.87
CA GLY A 2 22.99 -5.21 -20.75
C GLY A 2 21.87 -5.50 -19.77
N ALA A 3 21.86 -6.71 -19.22
CA ALA A 3 20.90 -7.21 -18.23
C ALA A 3 20.61 -6.20 -17.09
N LEU A 4 21.59 -5.37 -16.73
CA LEU A 4 21.45 -4.29 -15.75
C LEU A 4 20.35 -3.28 -16.11
N ARG A 5 20.22 -2.89 -17.39
CA ARG A 5 19.17 -1.94 -17.83
C ARG A 5 17.78 -2.57 -17.78
N THR A 6 17.68 -3.88 -18.04
CA THR A 6 16.42 -4.63 -17.93
C THR A 6 15.99 -4.75 -16.48
N ILE A 7 16.90 -5.13 -15.58
CA ILE A 7 16.64 -5.24 -14.14
C ILE A 7 16.17 -3.89 -13.58
N PHE A 8 16.85 -2.79 -13.91
CA PHE A 8 16.41 -1.45 -13.49
C PHE A 8 15.04 -1.07 -14.05
N GLY A 9 14.74 -1.43 -15.31
CA GLY A 9 13.43 -1.19 -15.92
C GLY A 9 12.30 -1.97 -15.24
N GLU A 10 12.53 -3.25 -14.91
CA GLU A 10 11.57 -4.09 -14.18
C GLU A 10 11.38 -3.63 -12.75
N LEU A 11 12.45 -3.23 -12.06
CA LEU A 11 12.40 -2.74 -10.69
C LEU A 11 11.63 -1.41 -10.60
N LEU A 12 11.88 -0.49 -11.54
CA LEU A 12 11.15 0.77 -11.65
C LEU A 12 9.70 0.56 -12.10
N GLY A 13 9.46 -0.41 -13.01
CA GLY A 13 8.12 -0.80 -13.43
C GLY A 13 7.29 -1.32 -12.26
N LEU A 14 7.85 -2.22 -11.45
CA LEU A 14 7.23 -2.74 -10.23
C LEU A 14 6.93 -1.61 -9.24
N PHE A 15 7.89 -0.71 -8.99
CA PHE A 15 7.71 0.43 -8.08
C PHE A 15 6.64 1.43 -8.55
N VAL A 16 6.52 1.66 -9.86
CA VAL A 16 5.51 2.55 -10.44
C VAL A 16 4.13 1.90 -10.40
N ASP A 17 4.03 0.61 -10.69
CA ASP A 17 2.77 -0.16 -10.63
C ASP A 17 2.28 -0.27 -9.17
N ASP A 18 3.20 -0.51 -8.22
CA ASP A 18 2.94 -0.53 -6.79
C ASP A 18 2.92 0.87 -6.14
N GLY A 19 3.18 1.94 -6.90
CA GLY A 19 3.24 3.30 -6.39
C GLY A 19 1.92 3.77 -5.77
N SER A 20 0.79 3.38 -6.38
CA SER A 20 -0.55 3.64 -5.82
C SER A 20 -0.75 2.94 -4.46
N LEU A 21 -0.20 1.74 -4.32
CA LEU A 21 -0.27 0.95 -3.09
C LEU A 21 0.59 1.57 -1.99
N ALA A 22 1.81 2.00 -2.33
CA ALA A 22 2.70 2.72 -1.41
C ALA A 22 2.08 4.03 -0.90
N VAL A 23 1.46 4.82 -1.79
CA VAL A 23 0.75 6.05 -1.41
C VAL A 23 -0.44 5.73 -0.49
N ALA A 24 -1.24 4.71 -0.81
CA ALA A 24 -2.37 4.31 0.04
C ALA A 24 -1.92 3.90 1.45
N LEU A 25 -0.82 3.15 1.57
CA LEU A 25 -0.24 2.78 2.87
C LEU A 25 0.29 4.00 3.63
N LEU A 26 0.96 4.94 2.95
CA LEU A 26 1.41 6.19 3.57
C LEU A 26 0.25 7.01 4.13
N VAL A 27 -0.83 7.15 3.35
CA VAL A 27 -2.06 7.85 3.77
C VAL A 27 -2.69 7.15 4.97
N TRP A 28 -2.73 5.82 4.98
CA TRP A 28 -3.26 5.05 6.10
C TRP A 28 -2.44 5.24 7.38
N CYS A 29 -1.11 5.13 7.29
CA CYS A 29 -0.21 5.38 8.41
C CYS A 29 -0.38 6.80 8.98
N ALA A 30 -0.49 7.80 8.11
CA ALA A 30 -0.73 9.18 8.51
C ALA A 30 -2.08 9.35 9.21
N ALA A 31 -3.15 8.72 8.69
CA ALA A 31 -4.47 8.76 9.30
C ALA A 31 -4.50 8.12 10.69
N VAL A 32 -3.89 6.93 10.85
CA VAL A 32 -3.78 6.27 12.17
C VAL A 32 -2.95 7.12 13.13
N GLY A 33 -1.80 7.65 12.69
CA GLY A 33 -0.96 8.52 13.52
C GLY A 33 -1.65 9.81 13.94
N ALA A 34 -2.41 10.45 13.04
CA ALA A 34 -3.21 11.62 13.35
C ALA A 34 -4.32 11.31 14.36
N THR A 35 -4.99 10.16 14.21
CA THR A 35 -6.05 9.71 15.12
C THR A 35 -5.51 9.51 16.53
N MET A 36 -4.33 8.92 16.67
CA MET A 36 -3.69 8.72 17.99
C MET A 36 -3.29 10.05 18.66
N LYS A 37 -2.89 11.06 17.88
CA LYS A 37 -2.62 12.41 18.41
C LYS A 37 -3.88 13.14 18.87
N LEU A 38 -4.98 12.98 18.14
CA LEU A 38 -6.25 13.66 18.43
C LEU A 38 -7.06 12.97 19.54
N ALA A 39 -6.86 11.67 19.75
CA ALA A 39 -7.52 10.87 20.78
C ALA A 39 -6.49 10.24 21.74
N PRO A 40 -5.89 11.01 22.65
CA PRO A 40 -4.81 10.55 23.52
C PRO A 40 -5.21 9.45 24.53
N GLY A 41 -6.50 9.16 24.67
CA GLY A 41 -7.01 8.07 25.51
C GLY A 41 -7.03 6.69 24.85
N LEU A 42 -6.65 6.58 23.57
CA LEU A 42 -6.64 5.29 22.89
C LEU A 42 -5.42 4.43 23.29
N PRO A 43 -5.63 3.13 23.60
CA PRO A 43 -4.52 2.23 23.86
C PRO A 43 -3.59 2.10 22.65
N ALA A 44 -2.26 2.15 22.89
CA ALA A 44 -1.26 1.98 21.84
C ALA A 44 -1.39 0.64 21.09
N ALA A 45 -1.90 -0.41 21.74
CA ALA A 45 -2.20 -1.68 21.08
C ALA A 45 -3.23 -1.54 19.93
N GLY A 46 -4.17 -0.60 20.05
CA GLY A 46 -5.18 -0.33 19.04
C GLY A 46 -4.59 0.23 17.74
N SER A 47 -3.51 1.01 17.81
CA SER A 47 -2.84 1.53 16.61
C SER A 47 -2.14 0.43 15.83
N GLY A 48 -1.49 -0.52 16.52
CA GLY A 48 -0.85 -1.67 15.89
C GLY A 48 -1.86 -2.55 15.13
N VAL A 49 -3.01 -2.82 15.75
CA VAL A 49 -4.11 -3.56 15.12
C VAL A 49 -4.66 -2.79 13.91
N ALA A 50 -4.93 -1.49 14.05
CA ALA A 50 -5.42 -0.66 12.95
C ALA A 50 -4.45 -0.61 11.76
N LEU A 51 -3.14 -0.48 12.03
CA LEU A 51 -2.11 -0.51 10.99
C LEU A 51 -2.04 -1.86 10.31
N LEU A 52 -2.03 -2.97 11.06
CA LEU A 52 -1.96 -4.32 10.51
C LEU A 52 -3.16 -4.60 9.58
N PHE A 53 -4.37 -4.50 10.12
CA PHE A 53 -5.59 -4.84 9.38
C PHE A 53 -5.85 -3.86 8.24
N GLY A 54 -5.61 -2.57 8.44
CA GLY A 54 -5.78 -1.59 7.37
C GLY A 54 -4.76 -1.74 6.25
N SER A 55 -3.50 -2.08 6.56
CA SER A 55 -2.50 -2.40 5.52
C SER A 55 -2.91 -3.64 4.74
N VAL A 56 -3.33 -4.71 5.41
CA VAL A 56 -3.82 -5.93 4.75
C VAL A 56 -5.03 -5.64 3.86
N ALA A 57 -5.98 -4.84 4.34
CA ALA A 57 -7.14 -4.45 3.55
C ALA A 57 -6.76 -3.65 2.29
N ILE A 58 -5.82 -2.69 2.42
CA ILE A 58 -5.31 -1.91 1.28
C ILE A 58 -4.61 -2.82 0.26
N LEU A 59 -3.83 -3.80 0.71
CA LEU A 59 -3.22 -4.80 -0.17
C LEU A 59 -4.28 -5.60 -0.92
N LEU A 60 -5.29 -6.13 -0.22
CA LEU A 60 -6.36 -6.93 -0.83
C LEU A 60 -7.15 -6.13 -1.86
N VAL A 61 -7.51 -4.88 -1.55
CA VAL A 61 -8.23 -4.00 -2.47
C VAL A 61 -7.39 -3.69 -3.71
N ASN A 62 -6.10 -3.43 -3.56
CA ASN A 62 -5.22 -3.20 -4.71
C ASN A 62 -5.08 -4.46 -5.57
N VAL A 63 -4.86 -5.64 -4.96
CA VAL A 63 -4.76 -6.91 -5.68
C VAL A 63 -6.04 -7.21 -6.45
N ASP A 64 -7.21 -7.08 -5.82
CA ASP A 64 -8.51 -7.30 -6.47
C ASP A 64 -8.76 -6.31 -7.61
N ARG A 65 -8.42 -5.03 -7.40
CA ARG A 65 -8.55 -3.99 -8.44
C ARG A 65 -7.65 -4.28 -9.63
N THR A 66 -6.39 -4.65 -9.39
CA THR A 66 -5.44 -5.01 -10.46
C THR A 66 -5.87 -6.29 -11.18
N ALA A 67 -6.37 -7.30 -10.45
CA ALA A 67 -6.90 -8.52 -11.06
C ALA A 67 -8.09 -8.23 -11.99
N LYS A 68 -9.04 -7.39 -11.56
CA LYS A 68 -10.19 -6.97 -12.36
C LYS A 68 -9.79 -6.17 -13.61
N LEU A 69 -8.85 -5.24 -13.46
CA LEU A 69 -8.33 -4.45 -14.59
C LEU A 69 -7.62 -5.34 -15.63
N ARG A 70 -6.91 -6.39 -15.18
CA ARG A 70 -6.28 -7.36 -16.09
C ARG A 70 -7.32 -8.20 -16.82
N MET A 71 -8.38 -8.65 -16.15
CA MET A 71 -9.45 -9.45 -16.77
C MET A 71 -10.27 -8.65 -17.79
N ALA A 72 -10.51 -7.36 -17.55
CA ALA A 72 -11.23 -6.49 -18.49
C ALA A 72 -10.43 -6.13 -19.75
N LYS A 73 -9.12 -6.39 -19.76
CA LYS A 73 -8.22 -6.12 -20.89
C LYS A 73 -7.96 -7.36 -21.77
N GLN A 74 -8.40 -8.54 -21.34
CA GLN A 74 -8.38 -9.78 -22.14
C GLN A 74 -9.64 -9.90 -22.99
#